data_AF-R7A9Y4-F1
#
_entry.id   AF-R7A9Y4-F1
#
_cell.length_a   1.000
_cell.length_b   1.000
_cell.length_c   1.000
_cell.angle_alpha   90.00
_cell.angle_beta   90.00
_cell.angle_gamma   90.00
#
_symmetry.space_group_name_H-M   'P 1'
#
loop_
_entity.id
_entity.type
_entity.pdbx_description
1 polymer ?
#
loop_
_entity_poly.entity_id
_entity_poly.type
_entity_poly.pdbx_seq_one_letter_code
_entity_poly.pdbx_strand_id
1 'polypeptide(L)'
;MVIIPLSKADAKPNLLSKTLSMRPIVAKINMMQTNGFIKHPFLSFNIIQYISNFCFLGYTLSMEIVIVNEAKDRSIYRYKKDYERILQRTSDILNRHKDWSLSVIFVTPEQIHEINKEYRKIDRPTDVISFALQDDLSDVLIEESMCELGDIFINVQAIRDQAKEYGHSLRREACFLFCHGLLHLMGYDHMEPEEEKVMFELQDVILDEVVSR
;
A
#
# COMPACT_ATOMS: atom_id res chain seq x y z
N MET A 1 -13.00 -6.73 3.82
CA MET A 1 -11.98 -7.80 3.79
C MET A 1 -11.78 -8.22 5.24
N VAL A 2 -10.64 -8.73 5.70
CA VAL A 2 -10.24 -8.63 7.12
C VAL A 2 -8.76 -8.34 7.12
N ILE A 3 -8.35 -7.23 7.75
CA ILE A 3 -6.94 -6.88 7.96
C ILE A 3 -6.34 -7.91 8.92
N ILE A 4 -5.16 -8.41 8.59
CA ILE A 4 -4.46 -9.40 9.43
C ILE A 4 -3.18 -8.76 9.96
N PRO A 5 -3.07 -8.52 11.29
CA PRO A 5 -1.84 -8.05 11.89
C PRO A 5 -0.74 -9.07 11.67
N LEU A 6 0.42 -8.63 11.17
CA LEU A 6 1.58 -9.53 11.02
C LEU A 6 2.10 -10.03 12.38
N SER A 7 1.78 -9.36 13.49
CA SER A 7 2.02 -9.85 14.86
C SER A 7 1.25 -11.14 15.20
N LYS A 8 0.25 -11.54 14.40
CA LYS A 8 -0.49 -12.82 14.52
C LYS A 8 -0.09 -13.86 13.46
N ALA A 9 0.88 -13.55 12.60
CA ALA A 9 1.38 -14.45 11.58
C ALA A 9 2.51 -15.34 12.11
N ASP A 10 2.18 -16.28 13.02
CA ASP A 10 3.14 -17.25 13.58
C ASP A 10 3.80 -18.09 12.47
N ALA A 11 5.03 -17.74 12.13
CA ALA A 11 5.70 -18.26 10.94
C ALA A 11 6.08 -19.74 11.06
N LYS A 12 5.49 -20.60 10.21
CA LYS A 12 6.11 -21.85 9.78
C LYS A 12 6.93 -21.63 8.50
N PRO A 13 8.14 -22.23 8.35
CA PRO A 13 9.16 -21.62 7.49
C PRO A 13 9.00 -21.83 5.98
N ASN A 14 7.93 -22.46 5.48
CA ASN A 14 7.97 -23.11 4.16
C ASN A 14 7.47 -22.29 2.96
N LEU A 15 6.80 -21.14 3.15
CA LEU A 15 6.49 -20.21 2.05
C LEU A 15 7.30 -18.90 2.14
N LEU A 16 7.41 -18.28 3.31
CA LEU A 16 8.07 -16.97 3.48
C LEU A 16 9.61 -17.00 3.34
N SER A 17 10.27 -18.15 3.48
CA SER A 17 11.74 -18.21 3.58
C SER A 17 12.52 -18.22 2.24
N LYS A 18 11.84 -18.28 1.09
CA LYS A 18 12.51 -18.47 -0.21
C LYS A 18 12.87 -17.20 -0.98
N THR A 19 12.36 -16.03 -0.56
CA THR A 19 12.55 -14.74 -1.24
C THR A 19 13.64 -13.85 -0.64
N LEU A 20 14.13 -14.13 0.57
CA LEU A 20 15.19 -13.35 1.21
C LEU A 20 16.58 -13.96 1.00
N SER A 21 17.22 -13.62 -0.13
CA SER A 21 18.64 -13.88 -0.35
C SER A 21 19.30 -12.84 -1.27
N MET A 22 20.25 -12.10 -0.69
CA MET A 22 21.18 -11.11 -1.32
C MET A 22 20.59 -9.73 -1.65
N ARG A 23 21.25 -8.58 -1.37
CA ARG A 23 22.55 -8.28 -0.69
C ARG A 23 22.58 -6.78 -0.27
N PRO A 24 23.55 -6.31 0.57
CA PRO A 24 23.45 -5.04 1.30
C PRO A 24 23.96 -3.79 0.54
N ILE A 25 23.14 -2.73 0.54
CA ILE A 25 23.36 -1.40 -0.06
C ILE A 25 22.49 -0.41 0.75
N VAL A 26 22.93 0.69 1.38
CA VAL A 26 24.28 1.27 1.62
C VAL A 26 24.44 1.59 3.13
N ALA A 27 25.61 1.35 3.72
CA ALA A 27 26.02 1.97 5.00
C ALA A 27 27.13 3.01 4.77
N LYS A 28 26.76 4.28 4.60
CA LYS A 28 27.59 5.52 4.70
C LYS A 28 26.85 6.71 4.10
N ILE A 29 26.37 7.62 4.96
CA ILE A 29 26.53 9.08 4.91
C ILE A 29 26.07 9.55 6.29
N ASN A 30 27.03 9.80 7.19
CA ASN A 30 26.73 10.44 8.47
C ASN A 30 28.00 11.11 9.03
N MET A 31 28.42 12.19 8.39
CA MET A 31 29.34 13.20 8.94
C MET A 31 29.04 14.54 8.27
N MET A 32 29.00 15.61 9.07
CA MET A 32 28.73 17.00 8.68
C MET A 32 27.23 17.26 8.33
N GLN A 33 26.52 18.23 8.91
CA GLN A 33 26.94 19.37 9.73
C GLN A 33 26.01 19.62 10.93
N THR A 34 26.62 19.90 12.09
CA THR A 34 25.99 20.63 13.19
C THR A 34 26.16 22.13 12.98
N ASN A 35 25.12 22.95 13.21
CA ASN A 35 25.15 24.24 13.97
C ASN A 35 23.95 25.13 13.63
N GLY A 36 23.43 25.87 14.63
CA GLY A 36 22.78 27.17 14.40
C GLY A 36 21.35 27.34 14.96
N PHE A 37 21.24 27.74 16.23
CA PHE A 37 20.03 28.39 16.77
C PHE A 37 19.83 29.80 16.15
N ILE A 38 18.58 30.30 16.14
CA ILE A 38 18.15 31.59 16.75
C ILE A 38 16.61 31.68 16.76
N LYS A 39 16.04 32.35 17.77
CA LYS A 39 14.59 32.58 17.99
C LYS A 39 14.13 33.99 17.56
N HIS A 40 12.82 34.21 17.64
CA HIS A 40 12.07 35.47 17.92
C HIS A 40 11.34 36.17 16.73
N PRO A 41 10.23 36.93 16.99
CA PRO A 41 8.95 36.60 16.35
C PRO A 41 8.15 37.79 15.76
N PHE A 42 6.93 37.48 15.29
CA PHE A 42 5.85 38.37 14.81
C PHE A 42 6.08 39.17 13.52
N LEU A 43 5.29 38.86 12.48
CA LEU A 43 4.51 39.86 11.73
C LEU A 43 3.41 39.21 10.86
N SER A 44 2.16 39.58 11.17
CA SER A 44 0.98 39.74 10.28
C SER A 44 0.71 38.79 9.09
N PHE A 45 -0.45 38.13 9.15
CA PHE A 45 -1.46 37.90 8.09
C PHE A 45 -1.09 38.10 6.61
N ASN A 46 -1.54 37.14 5.78
CA ASN A 46 -1.51 37.07 4.30
C ASN A 46 -0.32 36.37 3.60
N ILE A 47 0.13 35.21 4.10
CA ILE A 47 1.02 34.29 3.35
C ILE A 47 0.59 32.81 3.48
N ILE A 48 -0.72 32.49 3.51
CA ILE A 48 -1.19 31.08 3.53
C ILE A 48 -1.61 30.58 2.13
N GLN A 49 -1.95 31.49 1.20
CA GLN A 49 -2.28 31.12 -0.18
C GLN A 49 -1.06 30.81 -1.07
N TYR A 50 0.18 31.02 -0.57
CA TYR A 50 1.41 30.98 -1.38
C TYR A 50 2.45 29.94 -0.91
N ILE A 51 2.05 29.02 -0.01
CA ILE A 51 2.91 27.91 0.48
C ILE A 51 2.55 26.58 -0.23
N SER A 52 1.64 26.58 -1.21
CA SER A 52 1.35 25.42 -2.07
C SER A 52 2.41 25.16 -3.17
N ASN A 53 3.41 26.03 -3.33
CA ASN A 53 4.42 25.95 -4.39
C ASN A 53 5.87 26.21 -3.92
N PHE A 54 6.15 26.18 -2.62
CA PHE A 54 7.49 26.49 -2.09
C PHE A 54 7.97 25.56 -0.97
N CYS A 55 7.78 24.25 -1.16
CA CYS A 55 8.54 23.22 -0.43
C CYS A 55 9.40 22.39 -1.40
N PHE A 56 10.13 23.08 -2.28
CA PHE A 56 11.09 22.45 -3.19
C PHE A 56 12.49 22.40 -2.54
N LEU A 57 12.62 21.59 -1.49
CA LEU A 57 13.89 21.29 -0.82
C LEU A 57 14.17 19.78 -0.86
N GLY A 58 14.35 19.27 -2.09
CA GLY A 58 15.23 18.13 -2.37
C GLY A 58 14.80 16.72 -1.96
N TYR A 59 13.71 16.53 -1.20
CA TYR A 59 13.18 15.22 -0.88
C TYR A 59 12.14 14.79 -1.92
N THR A 60 12.58 14.03 -2.92
CA THR A 60 11.67 13.24 -3.76
C THR A 60 11.11 12.12 -2.88
N LEU A 61 9.80 12.11 -2.64
CA LEU A 61 9.14 11.00 -1.94
C LEU A 61 9.43 9.70 -2.70
N SER A 62 10.00 8.71 -2.01
CA SER A 62 10.28 7.41 -2.59
C SER A 62 9.10 6.46 -2.35
N MET A 63 8.50 5.99 -3.46
CA MET A 63 7.40 5.05 -3.43
C MET A 63 7.83 3.76 -4.11
N GLU A 64 7.97 2.69 -3.32
CA GLU A 64 8.42 1.38 -3.78
C GLU A 64 7.28 0.37 -3.77
N ILE A 65 7.02 -0.23 -4.93
CA ILE A 65 6.10 -1.35 -5.09
C ILE A 65 6.88 -2.56 -5.57
N VAL A 66 7.05 -3.54 -4.68
CA VAL A 66 7.67 -4.83 -4.98
C VAL A 66 6.61 -5.77 -5.54
N ILE A 67 6.75 -6.20 -6.79
CA ILE A 67 5.79 -7.13 -7.43
C ILE A 67 6.34 -8.55 -7.44
N VAL A 68 5.65 -9.45 -6.73
CA VAL A 68 5.94 -10.89 -6.69
C VAL A 68 4.88 -11.64 -7.50
N ASN A 69 5.30 -12.64 -8.28
CA ASN A 69 4.45 -13.33 -9.25
C ASN A 69 4.47 -14.86 -9.06
N GLU A 70 3.88 -15.31 -7.96
CA GLU A 70 3.74 -16.73 -7.63
C GLU A 70 2.79 -17.45 -8.59
N ALA A 71 1.77 -16.74 -9.08
CA ALA A 71 0.83 -17.23 -10.08
C ALA A 71 1.46 -17.50 -11.48
N LYS A 72 2.68 -17.00 -11.72
CA LYS A 72 3.42 -17.08 -12.99
C LYS A 72 2.69 -16.46 -14.19
N ASP A 73 1.70 -15.58 -13.95
CA ASP A 73 1.00 -14.84 -15.00
C ASP A 73 1.78 -13.57 -15.35
N ARG A 74 2.33 -13.49 -16.57
CA ARG A 74 3.08 -12.30 -17.01
C ARG A 74 2.20 -11.06 -17.24
N SER A 75 0.88 -11.20 -17.33
CA SER A 75 -0.03 -10.08 -17.61
C SER A 75 -0.09 -9.06 -16.47
N ILE A 76 0.18 -9.48 -15.23
CA ILE A 76 0.15 -8.65 -14.01
C ILE A 76 1.10 -7.45 -14.08
N TYR A 77 2.24 -7.57 -14.76
CA TYR A 77 3.22 -6.49 -14.88
C TYR A 77 2.72 -5.31 -15.74
N ARG A 78 1.65 -5.50 -16.52
CA ARG A 78 1.05 -4.47 -17.37
C ARG A 78 0.53 -3.28 -16.56
N TYR A 79 0.14 -3.49 -15.31
CA TYR A 79 -0.54 -2.51 -14.47
C TYR A 79 0.38 -1.86 -13.42
N LYS A 80 1.70 -2.15 -13.39
CA LYS A 80 2.64 -1.56 -12.42
C LYS A 80 2.56 -0.02 -12.36
N LYS A 81 2.49 0.63 -13.52
CA LYS A 81 2.35 2.09 -13.61
C LYS A 81 1.01 2.62 -13.10
N ASP A 82 -0.04 1.81 -13.16
CA ASP A 82 -1.34 2.19 -12.59
C ASP A 82 -1.31 2.07 -11.07
N TYR A 83 -0.66 1.03 -10.52
CA TYR A 83 -0.42 0.90 -9.08
C TYR A 83 0.44 2.04 -8.52
N GLU A 84 1.52 2.42 -9.22
CA GLU A 84 2.37 3.58 -8.88
C GLU A 84 1.54 4.88 -8.84
N ARG A 85 0.65 5.10 -9.83
CA ARG A 85 -0.24 6.27 -9.85
C ARG A 85 -1.30 6.26 -8.75
N ILE A 86 -1.85 5.08 -8.42
CA ILE A 86 -2.79 4.91 -7.30
C ILE A 86 -2.07 5.25 -6.00
N LEU A 87 -0.88 4.70 -5.77
CA LEU A 87 -0.10 4.92 -4.56
C LEU A 87 0.23 6.40 -4.34
N GLN A 88 0.72 7.08 -5.39
CA GLN A 88 0.97 8.53 -5.36
C GLN A 88 -0.29 9.32 -5.01
N ARG A 89 -1.39 9.05 -5.73
CA ARG A 89 -2.66 9.76 -5.52
C ARG A 89 -3.25 9.54 -4.12
N THR A 90 -3.12 8.34 -3.57
CA THR A 90 -3.51 8.03 -2.19
C THR A 90 -2.67 8.82 -1.18
N SER A 91 -1.36 8.95 -1.39
CA SER A 91 -0.48 9.80 -0.56
C SER A 91 -0.89 11.27 -0.61
N ASP A 92 -1.19 11.78 -1.80
CA ASP A 92 -1.59 13.18 -2.03
C ASP A 92 -2.94 13.48 -1.35
N ILE A 93 -3.97 12.65 -1.58
CA ILE A 93 -5.32 12.84 -1.01
C ILE A 93 -5.28 12.76 0.53
N LEU A 94 -4.52 11.82 1.08
CA LEU A 94 -4.41 11.63 2.52
C LEU A 94 -3.40 12.57 3.19
N ASN A 95 -2.74 13.46 2.42
CA ASN A 95 -1.70 14.38 2.87
C ASN A 95 -0.59 13.69 3.67
N ARG A 96 -0.28 12.43 3.30
CA ARG A 96 0.71 11.57 3.98
C ARG A 96 2.00 11.52 3.16
N HIS A 97 2.77 12.60 3.24
CA HIS A 97 4.08 12.75 2.58
C HIS A 97 5.18 11.99 3.35
N LYS A 98 5.13 10.66 3.31
CA LYS A 98 6.21 9.76 3.74
C LYS A 98 6.65 8.91 2.55
N ASP A 99 7.87 8.40 2.59
CA ASP A 99 8.28 7.34 1.67
C ASP A 99 7.48 6.09 2.01
N TRP A 100 6.94 5.39 1.00
CA TRP A 100 6.03 4.25 1.18
C TRP A 100 6.57 3.02 0.47
N SER A 101 6.62 1.88 1.17
CA SER A 101 7.01 0.60 0.60
C SER A 101 5.95 -0.48 0.88
N LEU A 102 5.63 -1.27 -0.14
CA LEU A 102 4.67 -2.37 -0.05
C LEU A 102 4.94 -3.47 -1.07
N SER A 103 4.49 -4.69 -0.78
CA SER A 103 4.52 -5.80 -1.74
C SER A 103 3.15 -6.05 -2.35
N VAL A 104 3.12 -6.40 -3.63
CA VAL A 104 1.93 -6.97 -4.30
C VAL A 104 2.28 -8.36 -4.81
N ILE A 105 1.67 -9.37 -4.19
CA ILE A 105 1.92 -10.79 -4.45
C ILE A 105 0.75 -11.35 -5.26
N PHE A 106 0.99 -11.63 -6.54
CA PHE A 106 -0.02 -12.24 -7.41
C PHE A 106 0.00 -13.76 -7.25
N VAL A 107 -1.15 -14.31 -6.82
CA VAL A 107 -1.33 -15.71 -6.41
C VAL A 107 -2.45 -16.41 -7.18
N THR A 108 -2.44 -17.74 -7.19
CA THR A 108 -3.52 -18.58 -7.75
C THR A 108 -4.71 -18.71 -6.77
N PRO A 109 -5.89 -19.17 -7.23
CA PRO A 109 -7.03 -19.46 -6.35
C PRO A 109 -6.71 -20.42 -5.20
N GLU A 110 -5.88 -21.43 -5.46
CA GLU A 110 -5.49 -22.43 -4.47
C GLU A 110 -4.58 -21.80 -3.41
N GLN A 111 -3.61 -20.98 -3.84
CA GLN A 111 -2.72 -20.27 -2.93
C GLN A 111 -3.47 -19.30 -2.02
N ILE A 112 -4.39 -18.48 -2.55
CA ILE A 112 -5.15 -17.53 -1.73
C ILE A 112 -6.19 -18.23 -0.85
N HIS A 113 -6.72 -19.39 -1.24
CA HIS A 113 -7.59 -20.21 -0.40
C HIS A 113 -6.84 -20.72 0.83
N GLU A 114 -5.65 -21.29 0.66
CA GLU A 114 -4.83 -21.72 1.81
C GLU A 114 -4.49 -20.54 2.74
N ILE A 115 -4.14 -19.36 2.21
CA ILE A 115 -3.91 -18.15 3.02
C ILE A 115 -5.19 -17.73 3.77
N ASN A 116 -6.36 -17.71 3.11
CA ASN A 116 -7.63 -17.35 3.74
C ASN A 116 -8.03 -18.34 4.85
N LYS A 117 -7.74 -19.62 4.64
CA LYS A 117 -7.97 -20.70 5.60
C LYS A 117 -7.01 -20.64 6.79
N GLU A 118 -5.73 -20.40 6.54
CA GLU A 118 -4.69 -20.33 7.56
C GLU A 118 -4.89 -19.10 8.46
N TYR A 119 -5.03 -17.91 7.88
CA TYR A 119 -5.02 -16.67 8.66
C TYR A 119 -6.40 -16.15 9.04
N ARG A 120 -7.43 -16.31 8.19
CA ARG A 120 -8.82 -15.84 8.47
C ARG A 120 -9.77 -16.95 8.93
N LYS A 121 -9.32 -18.21 8.93
CA LYS A 121 -10.13 -19.42 9.24
C LYS A 121 -11.34 -19.59 8.31
N ILE A 122 -11.26 -19.06 7.08
CA ILE A 122 -12.31 -19.12 6.07
C ILE A 122 -11.90 -20.12 4.98
N ASP A 123 -12.60 -21.26 4.92
CA ASP A 123 -12.28 -22.37 4.01
C ASP A 123 -12.86 -22.16 2.59
N ARG A 124 -12.49 -21.04 1.95
CA ARG A 124 -12.78 -20.74 0.53
C ARG A 124 -11.74 -19.76 -0.04
N PRO A 125 -11.52 -19.72 -1.37
CA PRO A 125 -10.77 -18.63 -1.99
C PRO A 125 -11.44 -17.27 -1.75
N THR A 126 -10.64 -16.21 -1.90
CA THR A 126 -11.08 -14.81 -1.99
C THR A 126 -10.37 -14.16 -3.17
N ASP A 127 -10.69 -12.90 -3.44
CA ASP A 127 -10.08 -12.02 -4.43
C ASP A 127 -8.76 -11.37 -3.95
N VAL A 128 -8.78 -10.79 -2.75
CA VAL A 128 -7.64 -10.07 -2.15
C VAL A 128 -7.54 -10.32 -0.64
N ILE A 129 -6.31 -10.27 -0.10
CA ILE A 129 -5.99 -10.26 1.34
C ILE A 129 -4.86 -9.26 1.59
N SER A 130 -5.01 -8.38 2.59
CA SER A 130 -3.96 -7.45 3.02
C SER A 130 -3.43 -7.80 4.41
N PHE A 131 -2.10 -7.78 4.57
CA PHE A 131 -1.38 -7.96 5.83
C PHE A 131 -0.64 -6.67 6.19
N ALA A 132 -1.07 -5.98 7.23
CA ALA A 132 -0.47 -4.72 7.66
C ALA A 132 0.75 -4.97 8.57
N LEU A 133 1.83 -4.21 8.35
CA LEU A 133 3.00 -4.21 9.22
C LEU A 133 2.84 -3.31 10.45
N GLN A 134 2.14 -2.17 10.29
CA GLN A 134 1.99 -1.15 11.33
C GLN A 134 0.59 -1.18 11.98
N ASP A 135 0.21 -2.32 12.55
CA ASP A 135 -0.97 -2.44 13.42
C ASP A 135 -0.68 -2.03 14.88
N ASP A 136 0.56 -2.26 15.36
CA ASP A 136 0.94 -2.16 16.78
C ASP A 136 1.97 -1.04 17.08
N LEU A 137 1.72 0.21 16.66
CA LEU A 137 2.56 1.37 17.02
C LEU A 137 2.11 2.07 18.31
N SER A 138 2.15 1.37 19.45
CA SER A 138 1.94 1.99 20.76
C SER A 138 3.19 2.65 21.37
N ASP A 139 4.39 2.10 21.14
CA ASP A 139 5.57 2.43 21.99
C ASP A 139 6.96 2.48 21.30
N VAL A 140 7.07 2.57 19.97
CA VAL A 140 8.38 2.77 19.32
C VAL A 140 8.40 3.97 18.37
N LEU A 141 9.05 5.04 18.82
CA LEU A 141 9.46 6.18 17.99
C LEU A 141 10.62 5.76 17.08
N ILE A 142 10.30 5.04 16.00
CA ILE A 142 11.27 4.81 14.92
C ILE A 142 11.21 6.02 13.99
N GLU A 143 12.25 6.85 14.00
CA GLU A 143 12.51 7.93 13.03
C GLU A 143 12.95 7.35 11.67
N GLU A 144 12.26 6.33 11.16
CA GLU A 144 12.49 5.81 9.81
C GLU A 144 11.62 6.59 8.82
N SER A 145 12.28 7.21 7.85
CA SER A 145 11.65 8.02 6.80
C SER A 145 10.76 7.21 5.86
N MET A 146 10.92 5.88 5.86
CA MET A 146 10.19 4.92 5.04
C MET A 146 9.12 4.19 5.87
N CYS A 147 7.89 4.26 5.39
CA CYS A 147 6.73 3.61 5.98
C CYS A 147 6.46 2.31 5.22
N GLU A 148 6.91 1.20 5.77
CA GLU A 148 6.56 -0.13 5.25
C GLU A 148 5.10 -0.45 5.60
N LEU A 149 4.23 -0.48 4.59
CA LEU A 149 2.78 -0.66 4.77
C LEU A 149 2.43 -2.14 4.98
N GLY A 150 3.09 -3.03 4.22
CA GLY A 150 2.90 -4.47 4.27
C GLY A 150 2.60 -5.09 2.90
N ASP A 151 1.85 -6.19 2.92
CA ASP A 151 1.69 -7.09 1.77
C ASP A 151 0.23 -7.17 1.29
N ILE A 152 0.03 -7.08 -0.03
CA ILE A 152 -1.26 -7.29 -0.70
C ILE A 152 -1.20 -8.55 -1.56
N PHE A 153 -1.97 -9.58 -1.20
CA PHE A 153 -2.11 -10.81 -1.98
C PHE A 153 -3.33 -10.70 -2.90
N ILE A 154 -3.13 -10.82 -4.22
CA ILE A 154 -4.20 -10.68 -5.22
C ILE A 154 -4.33 -11.96 -6.06
N ASN A 155 -5.54 -12.50 -6.12
CA ASN A 155 -5.90 -13.67 -6.91
C ASN A 155 -6.01 -13.30 -8.40
N VAL A 156 -5.10 -13.82 -9.24
CA VAL A 156 -5.07 -13.49 -10.67
C VAL A 156 -6.29 -13.98 -11.44
N GLN A 157 -7.01 -14.98 -10.92
CA GLN A 157 -8.22 -15.50 -11.56
C GLN A 157 -9.43 -14.65 -11.21
N ALA A 158 -9.53 -14.16 -9.97
CA ALA A 158 -10.57 -13.22 -9.55
C ALA A 158 -10.59 -11.96 -10.43
N ILE A 159 -9.42 -11.38 -10.72
CA ILE A 159 -9.27 -10.26 -11.67
C ILE A 159 -9.97 -10.53 -13.01
N ARG A 160 -9.93 -11.77 -13.51
CA ARG A 160 -10.51 -12.13 -14.81
C ARG A 160 -12.00 -12.38 -14.73
N ASP A 161 -12.42 -13.06 -13.67
CA ASP A 161 -13.82 -13.45 -13.48
C ASP A 161 -14.68 -12.25 -13.07
N GLN A 162 -14.23 -11.45 -12.10
CA GLN A 162 -14.91 -10.23 -11.65
C GLN A 162 -14.99 -9.17 -12.77
N ALA A 163 -13.89 -8.92 -13.50
CA ALA A 163 -13.92 -8.01 -14.65
C ALA A 163 -14.98 -8.43 -15.69
N LYS A 164 -15.09 -9.73 -15.96
CA LYS A 164 -16.09 -10.28 -16.89
C LYS A 164 -17.51 -10.22 -16.33
N GLU A 165 -17.70 -10.51 -15.04
CA GLU A 165 -18.99 -10.52 -14.35
C GLU A 165 -19.57 -9.10 -14.23
N TYR A 166 -18.75 -8.12 -13.84
CA TYR A 166 -19.14 -6.73 -13.69
C TYR A 166 -19.07 -5.93 -14.99
N GLY A 167 -18.53 -6.52 -16.08
CA GLY A 167 -18.50 -5.90 -17.42
C GLY A 167 -17.43 -4.81 -17.60
N HIS A 168 -16.43 -4.74 -16.71
CA HIS A 168 -15.35 -3.77 -16.76
C HIS A 168 -14.05 -4.38 -17.32
N SER A 169 -13.02 -3.56 -17.51
CA SER A 169 -11.72 -4.05 -18.04
C SER A 169 -10.89 -4.77 -16.98
N LEU A 170 -10.06 -5.74 -17.39
CA LEU A 170 -9.05 -6.36 -16.52
C LEU A 170 -8.14 -5.34 -15.82
N ARG A 171 -7.87 -4.20 -16.46
CA ARG A 171 -7.12 -3.08 -15.89
C ARG A 171 -7.88 -2.43 -14.74
N ARG A 172 -9.19 -2.19 -14.93
CA ARG A 172 -10.08 -1.60 -13.90
C ARG A 172 -10.12 -2.51 -12.66
N GLU A 173 -10.32 -3.80 -12.86
CA GLU A 173 -10.39 -4.78 -11.75
C GLU A 173 -9.05 -4.93 -11.01
N ALA A 174 -7.93 -5.08 -11.75
CA ALA A 174 -6.61 -5.17 -11.12
C ALA A 174 -6.27 -3.90 -10.31
N CYS A 175 -6.64 -2.72 -10.81
CA CYS A 175 -6.49 -1.46 -10.07
C CYS A 175 -7.43 -1.37 -8.87
N PHE A 176 -8.67 -1.87 -8.99
CA PHE A 176 -9.66 -1.89 -7.93
C PHE A 176 -9.18 -2.75 -6.75
N LEU A 177 -8.79 -4.01 -6.99
CA LEU A 177 -8.27 -4.91 -5.96
C LEU A 177 -6.97 -4.37 -5.32
N PHE A 178 -6.09 -3.74 -6.10
CA PHE A 178 -4.89 -3.08 -5.55
C PHE A 178 -5.24 -1.89 -4.65
N CYS A 179 -6.11 -0.98 -5.10
CA CYS A 179 -6.50 0.20 -4.32
C CYS A 179 -7.26 -0.20 -3.05
N HIS A 180 -8.14 -1.19 -3.13
CA HIS A 180 -8.84 -1.77 -2.00
C HIS A 180 -7.85 -2.37 -0.99
N GLY A 181 -6.90 -3.18 -1.48
CA GLY A 181 -5.83 -3.75 -0.68
C GLY A 181 -4.97 -2.70 0.03
N LEU A 182 -4.62 -1.62 -0.67
CA LEU A 182 -3.85 -0.48 -0.16
C LEU A 182 -4.61 0.26 0.95
N LEU A 183 -5.89 0.55 0.76
CA LEU A 183 -6.69 1.26 1.77
C LEU A 183 -6.79 0.45 3.08
N HIS A 184 -6.90 -0.88 2.99
CA HIS A 184 -6.80 -1.75 4.16
C HIS A 184 -5.42 -1.70 4.85
N LEU A 185 -4.30 -1.67 4.10
CA LEU A 185 -2.97 -1.45 4.69
C LEU A 185 -2.84 -0.08 5.37
N MET A 186 -3.68 0.89 5.02
CA MET A 186 -3.69 2.23 5.61
C MET A 186 -4.64 2.37 6.82
N GLY A 187 -5.33 1.30 7.21
CA GLY A 187 -6.26 1.26 8.34
C GLY A 187 -7.70 1.64 8.00
N TYR A 188 -8.10 1.66 6.73
CA TYR A 188 -9.50 1.78 6.33
C TYR A 188 -10.12 0.38 6.24
N ASP A 189 -11.23 0.15 6.94
CA ASP A 189 -12.05 -1.06 6.81
C ASP A 189 -13.45 -0.70 6.26
N HIS A 190 -14.26 -1.72 6.01
CA HIS A 190 -15.61 -1.61 5.45
C HIS A 190 -16.59 -2.60 6.13
N MET A 191 -16.29 -3.02 7.36
CA MET A 191 -17.10 -4.00 8.08
C MET A 191 -18.42 -3.39 8.58
N GLU A 192 -18.40 -2.12 9.00
CA GLU A 192 -19.59 -1.35 9.39
C GLU A 192 -20.04 -0.40 8.25
N PRO A 193 -21.35 -0.11 8.08
CA PRO A 193 -21.86 0.67 6.94
C PRO A 193 -21.29 2.09 6.82
N GLU A 194 -20.99 2.74 7.94
CA GLU A 194 -20.38 4.07 7.97
C GLU A 194 -18.93 4.06 7.48
N GLU A 195 -18.17 3.01 7.83
CA GLU A 195 -16.78 2.80 7.40
C GLU A 195 -16.74 2.40 5.92
N GLU A 196 -17.63 1.49 5.52
CA GLU A 196 -17.82 1.07 4.12
C GLU A 196 -18.02 2.28 3.22
N LYS A 197 -18.96 3.16 3.56
CA LYS A 197 -19.22 4.36 2.78
C LYS A 197 -17.96 5.23 2.62
N VAL A 198 -17.22 5.48 3.70
CA VAL A 198 -15.99 6.29 3.66
C VAL A 198 -14.91 5.65 2.80
N MET A 199 -14.69 4.34 2.96
CA MET A 199 -13.67 3.61 2.22
C MET A 199 -14.00 3.55 0.72
N PHE A 200 -15.26 3.26 0.34
CA PHE A 200 -15.67 3.17 -1.06
C PHE A 200 -15.68 4.54 -1.75
N GLU A 201 -16.14 5.61 -1.08
CA GLU A 201 -16.05 6.97 -1.63
C GLU A 201 -14.59 7.38 -1.88
N LEU A 202 -13.68 7.09 -0.94
CA LEU A 202 -12.24 7.34 -1.12
C LEU A 202 -11.64 6.50 -2.25
N GLN A 203 -12.01 5.21 -2.33
CA GLN A 203 -11.54 4.29 -3.38
C GLN A 203 -11.96 4.75 -4.78
N ASP A 204 -13.17 5.27 -4.95
CA ASP A 204 -13.62 5.86 -6.22
C ASP A 204 -12.83 7.13 -6.58
N VAL A 205 -12.68 8.07 -5.63
CA VAL A 205 -11.92 9.32 -5.86
C VAL A 205 -10.46 9.03 -6.24
N ILE A 206 -9.84 7.99 -5.67
CA ILE A 206 -8.50 7.55 -6.06
C ILE A 206 -8.52 6.96 -7.48
N LEU A 207 -9.49 6.10 -7.80
CA LEU A 207 -9.44 5.32 -9.03
C LEU A 207 -9.87 6.10 -10.28
N ASP A 208 -10.81 7.03 -10.19
CA ASP A 208 -11.44 7.67 -11.37
C ASP A 208 -10.45 8.41 -12.29
N GLU A 209 -9.37 9.00 -11.75
CA GLU A 209 -8.31 9.63 -12.57
C GLU A 209 -7.26 8.64 -13.09
N VAL A 210 -7.19 7.42 -12.54
CA VAL A 210 -6.25 6.38 -12.99
C VAL A 210 -6.91 5.49 -14.05
N VAL A 211 -8.10 4.99 -13.76
CA VAL A 211 -8.91 4.12 -14.62
C VAL A 211 -10.39 4.34 -14.32
N SER A 212 -11.10 4.87 -15.32
CA SER A 212 -12.56 5.06 -15.23
C SER A 212 -13.28 3.72 -15.02
N ARG A 213 -14.45 3.81 -14.40
CA ARG A 213 -15.49 2.78 -14.45
C ARG A 213 -15.82 2.44 -15.92
#